data_AF-A0A9W7CAN3-F1
#
_entry.id   AF-A0A9W7CAN3-F1
#
_cell.length_a   1.000
_cell.length_b   1.000
_cell.length_c   1.000
_cell.angle_alpha   90.00
_cell.angle_beta   90.00
_cell.angle_gamma   90.00
#
_symmetry.space_group_name_H-M   'P 1'
#
loop_
_entity.id
_entity.type
_entity.pdbx_description
1 polymer ?
#
loop_
_entity_poly.entity_id
_entity_poly.type
_entity_poly.pdbx_seq_one_letter_code
_entity_poly.pdbx_strand_id
1 'polypeptide(L)'
;MRFASAVFLLLSYSPFIRGSSECKDPGEVPIQGLIPVSNGCSKPPGMTVEGEEDFTYCCDRHDSCYQTCGMEKKFCEDDFGKCMNAMCKTTFTSNSRCKGAAQMYKLGVSMFGGAPFQNMQDQACECVPGDKVVDEYEIWFRKIYRSSDKSEEEQEEAVQKLKDKMDLLDGDELQSYARDTFYKLLKKYDNAIRHEGWREGRNKIPKPVKQKKKKKDEKKLEL
;
A
#
# COMPACT_ATOMS: atom_id res chain seq x y z
N MET A 1 25.50 55.58 34.37
CA MET A 1 24.87 54.97 33.18
C MET A 1 25.39 53.55 33.03
N ARG A 2 24.58 52.54 33.37
CA ARG A 2 24.88 51.13 33.11
C ARG A 2 23.68 50.56 32.35
N PHE A 3 23.86 50.29 31.07
CA PHE A 3 22.86 49.61 30.25
C PHE A 3 23.02 48.11 30.46
N ALA A 4 21.99 47.46 31.02
CA ALA A 4 21.88 46.01 31.03
C ALA A 4 21.04 45.61 29.81
N SER A 5 21.67 45.00 28.80
CA SER A 5 20.98 44.39 27.67
C SER A 5 20.35 43.07 28.12
N ALA A 6 19.01 43.01 28.12
CA ALA A 6 18.27 41.78 28.27
C ALA A 6 18.23 41.05 26.91
N VAL A 7 18.89 39.90 26.82
CA VAL A 7 18.78 38.97 25.69
C VAL A 7 17.49 38.18 25.87
N PHE A 8 16.45 38.54 25.11
CA PHE A 8 15.25 37.72 24.98
C PHE A 8 15.58 36.47 24.16
N LEU A 9 15.77 35.34 24.83
CA LEU A 9 15.75 34.03 24.20
C LEU A 9 14.33 33.75 23.70
N LEU A 10 14.11 33.97 22.41
CA LEU A 10 12.93 33.44 21.71
C LEU A 10 13.05 31.92 21.68
N LEU A 11 12.44 31.26 22.66
CA LEU A 11 12.11 29.85 22.56
C LEU A 11 11.11 29.70 21.40
N SER A 12 11.63 29.42 20.21
CA SER A 12 10.85 28.95 19.09
C SER A 12 10.16 27.66 19.52
N TYR A 13 8.88 27.76 19.89
CA TYR A 13 7.98 26.62 19.94
C TYR A 13 8.00 26.00 18.53
N SER A 14 8.82 24.97 18.35
CA SER A 14 8.67 24.09 17.19
C SER A 14 7.24 23.57 17.24
N PRO A 15 6.46 23.70 16.16
CA PRO A 15 5.21 22.97 16.07
C PRO A 15 5.61 21.51 16.19
N PHE A 16 5.10 20.86 17.23
CA PHE A 16 5.14 19.42 17.35
C PHE A 16 4.56 18.90 16.03
N ILE A 17 5.43 18.38 15.16
CA ILE A 17 5.01 17.70 13.94
C ILE A 17 4.12 16.58 14.47
N ARG A 18 2.82 16.72 14.21
CA ARG A 18 1.82 15.70 14.52
C ARG A 18 2.15 14.54 13.58
N GLY A 19 3.10 13.70 14.00
CA GLY A 19 3.28 12.38 13.41
C GLY A 19 1.93 11.68 13.48
N SER A 20 1.63 10.88 12.44
CA SER A 20 0.55 9.90 12.43
C SER A 20 0.16 9.53 13.84
N SER A 21 -1.05 9.89 14.27
CA SER A 21 -1.54 9.44 15.56
C SER A 21 -1.71 7.93 15.48
N GLU A 22 -0.61 7.19 15.74
CA GLU A 22 -0.65 5.76 16.01
C GLU A 22 -1.73 5.58 17.05
N CYS A 23 -2.82 4.93 16.66
CA CYS A 23 -3.89 4.59 17.57
C CYS A 23 -3.25 3.69 18.63
N LYS A 24 -3.06 4.23 19.84
CA LYS A 24 -2.49 3.50 20.97
C LYS A 24 -3.67 3.13 21.86
N ASP A 25 -4.29 1.99 21.54
CA ASP A 25 -5.59 1.54 22.08
C ASP A 25 -6.63 2.68 22.08
N PRO A 26 -7.14 3.05 20.90
CA PRO A 26 -7.83 2.20 19.91
C PRO A 26 -6.96 1.45 18.87
N GLY A 27 -7.55 0.48 18.15
CA GLY A 27 -6.99 -0.12 16.91
C GLY A 27 -7.26 0.76 15.68
N GLU A 28 -6.59 0.50 14.56
CA GLU A 28 -6.64 1.37 13.36
C GLU A 28 -7.23 0.61 12.16
N VAL A 29 -8.31 1.12 11.56
CA VAL A 29 -9.04 0.42 10.48
C VAL A 29 -9.31 1.34 9.30
N PRO A 30 -9.51 0.80 8.08
CA PRO A 30 -9.92 1.63 6.96
C PRO A 30 -11.36 2.12 7.15
N ILE A 31 -11.59 3.41 6.97
CA ILE A 31 -12.90 4.06 7.17
C ILE A 31 -13.99 3.35 6.37
N GLN A 32 -15.07 2.96 7.03
CA GLN A 32 -16.17 2.26 6.36
C GLN A 32 -16.69 3.02 5.14
N GLY A 33 -16.65 2.37 3.98
CA GLY A 33 -17.21 2.91 2.73
C GLY A 33 -16.20 3.63 1.84
N LEU A 34 -15.00 3.92 2.34
CA LEU A 34 -13.90 4.46 1.55
C LEU A 34 -13.07 3.34 0.93
N ILE A 35 -13.46 2.87 -0.26
CA ILE A 35 -12.69 1.84 -0.98
C ILE A 35 -11.36 2.48 -1.42
N PRO A 36 -10.19 1.83 -1.27
CA PRO A 36 -8.94 2.39 -1.73
C PRO A 36 -9.03 2.89 -3.17
N VAL A 37 -8.69 4.15 -3.37
CA VAL A 37 -8.79 4.85 -4.65
C VAL A 37 -7.40 5.10 -5.23
N SER A 38 -7.24 4.88 -6.53
CA SER A 38 -6.04 5.24 -7.25
C SER A 38 -6.29 6.34 -8.27
N ASN A 39 -5.34 7.25 -8.40
CA ASN A 39 -5.28 8.22 -9.49
C ASN A 39 -4.26 7.81 -10.58
N GLY A 40 -3.73 6.58 -10.49
CA GLY A 40 -2.78 6.02 -11.43
C GLY A 40 -1.34 6.53 -11.24
N CYS A 41 -0.55 6.49 -12.31
CA CYS A 41 0.84 6.92 -12.21
C CYS A 41 0.99 8.44 -12.36
N SER A 42 1.51 9.08 -11.32
CA SER A 42 2.01 10.46 -11.40
C SER A 42 3.52 10.47 -11.63
N LYS A 43 4.00 11.43 -12.45
CA LYS A 43 5.44 11.64 -12.63
C LYS A 43 6.02 12.35 -11.41
N PRO A 44 7.21 11.95 -10.93
CA PRO A 44 7.84 12.68 -9.84
C PRO A 44 8.08 14.15 -10.23
N PRO A 45 7.75 15.13 -9.37
CA PRO A 45 7.91 16.55 -9.68
C PRO A 45 9.35 16.89 -10.07
N GLY A 46 9.53 17.61 -11.17
CA GLY A 46 10.86 18.06 -11.62
C GLY A 46 11.79 16.94 -12.13
N MET A 47 11.30 15.71 -12.32
CA MET A 47 12.10 14.60 -12.84
C MET A 47 11.57 14.15 -14.20
N THR A 48 12.46 14.08 -15.20
CA THR A 48 12.17 13.42 -16.47
C THR A 48 12.41 11.91 -16.32
N VAL A 49 11.41 11.10 -16.64
CA VAL A 49 11.53 9.64 -16.64
C VAL A 49 11.62 9.15 -18.08
N GLU A 50 12.82 8.79 -18.51
CA GLU A 50 13.03 8.18 -19.83
C GLU A 50 12.72 6.69 -19.81
N GLY A 51 12.16 6.17 -20.92
CA GLY A 51 11.83 4.75 -21.04
C GLY A 51 10.67 4.30 -20.15
N GLU A 52 9.77 5.24 -19.83
CA GLU A 52 8.52 4.98 -19.11
C GLU A 52 7.68 3.96 -19.86
N GLU A 53 7.16 3.00 -19.10
CA GLU A 53 6.22 1.98 -19.56
C GLU A 53 4.88 2.16 -18.84
N ASP A 54 3.88 1.38 -19.24
CA ASP A 54 2.61 1.34 -18.53
C ASP A 54 2.73 0.64 -17.16
N PHE A 55 3.21 1.38 -16.17
CA PHE A 55 3.31 0.91 -14.79
C PHE A 55 2.03 1.09 -13.97
N THR A 56 0.89 1.40 -14.61
CA THR A 56 -0.37 1.74 -13.92
C THR A 56 -0.73 0.68 -12.86
N TYR A 57 -0.62 -0.61 -13.17
CA TYR A 57 -0.85 -1.69 -12.20
C TYR A 57 -0.05 -1.53 -10.88
N CYS A 58 1.20 -1.10 -10.98
CA CYS A 58 2.05 -0.88 -9.82
C CYS A 58 1.70 0.42 -9.08
N CYS A 59 1.28 1.45 -9.79
CA CYS A 59 0.83 2.71 -9.19
C CYS A 59 -0.47 2.52 -8.42
N ASP A 60 -1.45 1.80 -9.00
CA ASP A 60 -2.73 1.50 -8.35
C ASP A 60 -2.54 0.77 -7.01
N ARG A 61 -1.62 -0.18 -7.04
CA ARG A 61 -1.21 -0.93 -5.85
C ARG A 61 -0.45 -0.05 -4.84
N HIS A 62 0.37 0.88 -5.29
CA HIS A 62 1.09 1.81 -4.41
C HIS A 62 0.13 2.77 -3.72
N ASP A 63 -0.83 3.35 -4.44
CA ASP A 63 -1.86 4.23 -3.89
C ASP A 63 -2.70 3.51 -2.82
N SER A 64 -3.14 2.28 -3.12
CA SER A 64 -3.88 1.45 -2.14
C SER A 64 -3.04 1.01 -0.95
N CYS A 65 -1.72 0.86 -1.11
CA CYS A 65 -0.80 0.64 0.01
C CYS A 65 -0.74 1.89 0.91
N TYR A 66 -0.69 3.09 0.32
CA TYR A 66 -0.70 4.36 1.05
C TYR A 66 -2.02 4.60 1.81
N GLN A 67 -3.11 3.95 1.41
CA GLN A 67 -4.40 3.99 2.11
C GLN A 67 -4.63 2.79 3.04
N THR A 68 -3.65 1.88 3.15
CA THR A 68 -3.75 0.77 4.10
C THR A 68 -3.26 1.24 5.46
N CYS A 69 -4.15 1.21 6.45
CA CYS A 69 -3.91 1.76 7.78
C CYS A 69 -2.77 1.08 8.54
N GLY A 70 -1.95 1.87 9.23
CA GLY A 70 -0.77 1.40 9.95
C GLY A 70 0.30 0.74 9.08
N MET A 71 0.31 0.99 7.77
CA MET A 71 1.30 0.46 6.83
C MET A 71 2.56 1.33 6.83
N GLU A 72 3.75 0.74 6.80
CA GLU A 72 4.96 1.54 6.68
C GLU A 72 5.12 2.12 5.26
N LYS A 73 5.34 3.43 5.14
CA LYS A 73 5.67 4.10 3.86
C LYS A 73 6.79 3.37 3.12
N LYS A 74 7.86 2.99 3.84
CA LYS A 74 9.02 2.30 3.27
C LYS A 74 8.64 0.95 2.67
N PHE A 75 7.74 0.20 3.33
CA PHE A 75 7.21 -1.04 2.79
C PHE A 75 6.49 -0.80 1.45
N CYS A 76 5.61 0.21 1.38
CA CYS A 76 4.92 0.56 0.14
C CYS A 76 5.88 0.94 -0.99
N GLU A 77 6.91 1.73 -0.71
CA GLU A 77 7.93 2.14 -1.70
C GLU A 77 8.78 0.97 -2.21
N ASP A 78 9.21 0.09 -1.30
CA ASP A 78 9.98 -1.10 -1.66
C ASP A 78 9.13 -2.05 -2.50
N ASP A 79 7.88 -2.20 -2.14
CA ASP A 79 6.92 -3.05 -2.85
C ASP A 79 6.55 -2.49 -4.24
N PHE A 80 6.40 -1.17 -4.35
CA PHE A 80 6.22 -0.45 -5.62
C PHE A 80 7.40 -0.67 -6.57
N GLY A 81 8.61 -0.44 -6.09
CA GLY A 81 9.82 -0.70 -6.88
C GLY A 81 9.97 -2.16 -7.28
N LYS A 82 9.62 -3.12 -6.42
CA LYS A 82 9.61 -4.56 -6.74
C LYS A 82 8.58 -4.87 -7.83
N CYS A 83 7.40 -4.28 -7.77
CA CYS A 83 6.34 -4.44 -8.76
C CYS A 83 6.82 -3.99 -10.15
N MET A 84 7.31 -2.76 -10.28
CA MET A 84 7.78 -2.21 -11.56
C MET A 84 8.96 -3.01 -12.12
N ASN A 85 9.92 -3.40 -11.26
CA ASN A 85 11.02 -4.26 -11.67
C ASN A 85 10.56 -5.64 -12.17
N ALA A 86 9.49 -6.20 -11.60
CA ALA A 86 8.90 -7.45 -12.09
C ALA A 86 8.28 -7.24 -13.47
N MET A 87 7.57 -6.13 -13.71
CA MET A 87 7.04 -5.79 -15.03
C MET A 87 8.15 -5.63 -16.07
N CYS A 88 9.26 -4.95 -15.75
CA CYS A 88 10.40 -4.86 -16.67
C CYS A 88 11.03 -6.22 -17.01
N LYS A 89 10.97 -7.19 -16.09
CA LYS A 89 11.53 -8.54 -16.30
C LYS A 89 10.59 -9.47 -17.06
N THR A 90 9.29 -9.18 -17.09
CA THR A 90 8.27 -10.16 -17.51
C THR A 90 7.33 -9.66 -18.58
N THR A 91 7.09 -8.35 -18.62
CA THR A 91 6.09 -7.71 -19.47
C THR A 91 6.75 -6.76 -20.47
N PHE A 92 7.66 -5.90 -20.01
CA PHE A 92 8.35 -4.90 -20.83
C PHE A 92 9.80 -5.33 -21.14
N THR A 93 9.97 -6.57 -21.58
CA THR A 93 11.30 -7.20 -21.73
C THR A 93 12.15 -6.60 -22.85
N SER A 94 11.53 -5.96 -23.84
CA SER A 94 12.21 -5.31 -24.96
C SER A 94 12.73 -3.90 -24.64
N ASN A 95 12.25 -3.27 -23.57
CA ASN A 95 12.68 -1.92 -23.19
C ASN A 95 13.86 -1.97 -22.20
N SER A 96 15.06 -1.72 -22.73
CA SER A 96 16.30 -1.69 -21.93
C SER A 96 16.33 -0.58 -20.87
N ARG A 97 15.53 0.48 -21.02
CA ARG A 97 15.42 1.61 -20.08
C ARG A 97 14.35 1.40 -19.00
N CYS A 98 13.49 0.39 -19.11
CA CYS A 98 12.39 0.14 -18.17
C CYS A 98 12.86 0.10 -16.70
N LYS A 99 13.99 -0.57 -16.42
CA LYS A 99 14.54 -0.63 -15.05
C LYS A 99 15.00 0.73 -14.54
N GLY A 100 15.57 1.56 -15.42
CA GLY A 100 15.95 2.93 -15.08
C GLY A 100 14.71 3.75 -14.76
N ALA A 101 13.66 3.65 -15.58
CA ALA A 101 12.38 4.29 -15.28
C ALA A 101 11.82 3.84 -13.93
N ALA A 102 11.75 2.53 -13.66
CA ALA A 102 11.29 1.98 -12.39
C ALA A 102 12.07 2.51 -11.18
N GLN A 103 13.39 2.67 -11.31
CA GLN A 103 14.23 3.27 -10.27
C GLN A 103 13.90 4.74 -10.04
N MET A 104 13.66 5.51 -11.10
CA MET A 104 13.30 6.93 -11.00
C MET A 104 11.93 7.12 -10.33
N TYR A 105 10.94 6.28 -10.62
CA TYR A 105 9.66 6.28 -9.91
C TYR A 105 9.83 5.97 -8.42
N LYS A 106 10.60 4.92 -8.09
CA LYS A 106 10.89 4.57 -6.69
C LYS A 106 11.59 5.72 -5.95
N LEU A 107 12.59 6.35 -6.58
CA LEU A 107 13.28 7.51 -6.03
C LEU A 107 12.32 8.67 -5.78
N GLY A 108 11.46 8.95 -6.76
CA GLY A 108 10.44 9.99 -6.67
C GLY A 108 9.51 9.83 -5.47
N VAL A 109 8.91 8.65 -5.28
CA VAL A 109 8.04 8.40 -4.11
C VAL A 109 8.82 8.44 -2.79
N SER A 110 10.10 8.03 -2.79
CA SER A 110 10.94 8.10 -1.60
C SER A 110 11.19 9.55 -1.17
N MET A 111 11.53 10.42 -2.12
CA MET A 111 11.83 11.84 -1.89
C MET A 111 10.58 12.69 -1.62
N PHE A 112 9.51 12.46 -2.37
CA PHE A 112 8.34 13.35 -2.38
C PHE A 112 7.06 12.73 -1.81
N GLY A 113 7.07 11.43 -1.50
CA GLY A 113 5.88 10.71 -1.02
C GLY A 113 5.55 10.89 0.46
N GLY A 114 6.33 11.69 1.22
CA GLY A 114 6.13 11.88 2.67
C GLY A 114 4.76 12.47 3.02
N ALA A 115 4.50 13.68 2.55
CA ALA A 115 3.22 14.35 2.78
C ALA A 115 2.03 13.62 2.12
N PRO A 116 2.13 13.12 0.87
CA PRO A 116 1.07 12.30 0.27
C PRO A 116 0.74 11.05 1.08
N PHE A 117 1.75 10.33 1.58
CA PHE A 117 1.54 9.14 2.42
C PHE A 117 0.76 9.50 3.69
N GLN A 118 1.20 10.52 4.43
CA GLN A 118 0.52 10.93 5.66
C GLN A 118 -0.92 11.34 5.39
N ASN A 119 -1.15 12.14 4.34
CA ASN A 119 -2.48 12.58 3.96
C ASN A 119 -3.41 11.42 3.57
N MET A 120 -2.88 10.39 2.91
CA MET A 120 -3.67 9.20 2.57
C MET A 120 -4.00 8.36 3.80
N GLN A 121 -3.09 8.24 4.77
CA GLN A 121 -3.40 7.61 6.06
C GLN A 121 -4.49 8.40 6.80
N ASP A 122 -4.34 9.72 6.91
CA ASP A 122 -5.30 10.60 7.62
C ASP A 122 -6.71 10.56 7.00
N GLN A 123 -6.81 10.36 5.68
CA GLN A 123 -8.09 10.31 4.97
C GLN A 123 -8.70 8.92 4.91
N ALA A 124 -7.88 7.86 4.95
CA ALA A 124 -8.35 6.49 4.77
C ALA A 124 -8.58 5.76 6.09
N CYS A 125 -8.04 6.25 7.20
CA CYS A 125 -7.96 5.51 8.44
C CYS A 125 -8.70 6.18 9.58
N GLU A 126 -9.35 5.36 10.39
CA GLU A 126 -9.98 5.77 11.64
C GLU A 126 -9.55 4.85 12.77
N CYS A 127 -9.54 5.41 13.98
CA CYS A 127 -9.31 4.64 15.17
C CYS A 127 -10.63 4.07 15.72
N VAL A 128 -10.67 2.77 16.02
CA VAL A 128 -11.83 2.08 16.60
C VAL A 128 -11.45 1.30 17.87
N PRO A 129 -12.38 1.05 18.80
CA PRO A 129 -12.12 0.13 19.92
C PRO A 129 -11.52 -1.20 19.44
N GLY A 130 -10.58 -1.78 20.19
CA GLY A 130 -9.86 -2.99 19.77
C GLY A 130 -10.78 -4.18 19.50
N ASP A 131 -11.88 -4.29 20.25
CA ASP A 131 -12.93 -5.30 20.07
C ASP A 131 -13.77 -5.11 18.79
N LYS A 132 -13.57 -4.00 18.05
CA LYS A 132 -14.21 -3.71 16.76
C LYS A 132 -13.33 -3.97 15.55
N VAL A 133 -12.03 -4.18 15.72
CA VAL A 133 -11.09 -4.38 14.61
C VAL A 133 -11.53 -5.53 13.70
N VAL A 134 -11.95 -6.66 14.29
CA VAL A 134 -12.42 -7.83 13.54
C VAL A 134 -13.64 -7.50 12.67
N ASP A 135 -14.67 -6.90 13.26
CA ASP A 135 -15.92 -6.56 12.59
C ASP A 135 -15.67 -5.60 11.41
N GLU A 136 -14.80 -4.61 11.61
CA GLU A 136 -14.46 -3.61 10.60
C GLU A 136 -13.71 -4.21 9.41
N TYR A 137 -12.70 -5.06 9.67
CA TYR A 137 -11.97 -5.73 8.60
C TYR A 137 -12.81 -6.80 7.90
N GLU A 138 -13.75 -7.46 8.59
CA GLU A 138 -14.68 -8.41 7.97
C GLU A 138 -15.49 -7.75 6.84
N ILE A 139 -16.04 -6.56 7.10
CA ILE A 139 -16.78 -5.77 6.11
C ILE A 139 -15.91 -5.51 4.87
N TRP A 140 -14.65 -5.16 5.09
CA TRP A 140 -13.68 -4.91 4.03
C TRP A 140 -13.32 -6.16 3.24
N PHE A 141 -13.09 -7.29 3.91
CA PHE A 141 -12.82 -8.56 3.24
C PHE A 141 -13.99 -8.97 2.36
N ARG A 142 -15.24 -8.87 2.85
CA ARG A 142 -16.45 -9.13 2.04
C ARG A 142 -16.49 -8.28 0.78
N LYS A 143 -16.22 -6.97 0.90
CA LYS A 143 -16.17 -6.06 -0.26
C LYS A 143 -15.13 -6.47 -1.29
N ILE A 144 -13.93 -6.89 -0.85
CA ILE A 144 -12.88 -7.33 -1.76
C ILE A 144 -13.24 -8.68 -2.41
N TYR A 145 -13.76 -9.64 -1.65
CA TYR A 145 -14.14 -10.95 -2.21
C TYR A 145 -15.29 -10.86 -3.22
N ARG A 146 -16.19 -9.89 -3.07
CA ARG A 146 -17.24 -9.60 -4.07
C ARG A 146 -16.70 -9.13 -5.42
N SER A 147 -15.46 -8.65 -5.49
CA SER A 147 -14.83 -8.35 -6.78
C SER A 147 -14.23 -9.60 -7.44
N SER A 148 -14.18 -10.73 -6.75
CA SER A 148 -13.61 -11.97 -7.29
C SER A 148 -14.59 -12.76 -8.15
N ASP A 149 -14.03 -13.66 -8.94
CA ASP A 149 -14.75 -14.60 -9.83
C ASP A 149 -15.27 -15.85 -9.10
N LYS A 150 -15.16 -15.90 -7.76
CA LYS A 150 -15.60 -17.02 -6.91
C LYS A 150 -17.12 -17.01 -6.70
N SER A 151 -17.70 -18.17 -6.39
CA SER A 151 -19.11 -18.24 -5.98
C SER A 151 -19.35 -17.51 -4.65
N GLU A 152 -20.58 -17.10 -4.37
CA GLU A 152 -20.94 -16.47 -3.09
C GLU A 152 -20.57 -17.36 -1.89
N GLU A 153 -20.82 -18.67 -1.98
CA GLU A 153 -20.44 -19.64 -0.96
C GLU A 153 -18.91 -19.66 -0.73
N GLU A 154 -18.11 -19.68 -1.79
CA GLU A 154 -16.64 -19.63 -1.67
C GLU A 154 -16.13 -18.30 -1.13
N GLN A 155 -16.82 -17.19 -1.42
CA GLN A 155 -16.49 -15.86 -0.89
C GLN A 155 -16.74 -15.83 0.61
N GLU A 156 -17.91 -16.30 1.04
CA GLU A 156 -18.32 -16.39 2.44
C GLU A 156 -17.42 -17.31 3.26
N GLU A 157 -17.12 -18.50 2.74
CA GLU A 157 -16.18 -19.44 3.39
C GLU A 157 -14.78 -18.81 3.55
N ALA A 158 -14.32 -18.06 2.54
CA ALA A 158 -13.03 -17.41 2.60
C ALA A 158 -12.99 -16.26 3.62
N VAL A 159 -14.04 -15.44 3.71
CA VAL A 159 -14.17 -14.38 4.72
C VAL A 159 -14.24 -15.00 6.12
N GLN A 160 -15.06 -16.03 6.30
CA GLN A 160 -15.22 -16.69 7.60
C GLN A 160 -13.89 -17.25 8.11
N LYS A 161 -13.09 -17.89 7.25
CA LYS A 161 -11.74 -18.37 7.60
C LYS A 161 -10.81 -17.26 8.06
N LEU A 162 -10.92 -16.06 7.48
CA LEU A 162 -10.12 -14.91 7.92
C LEU A 162 -10.62 -14.38 9.26
N LYS A 163 -11.94 -14.33 9.47
CA LYS A 163 -12.56 -13.93 10.73
C LYS A 163 -12.16 -14.88 11.86
N ASP A 164 -12.38 -16.19 11.69
CA ASP A 164 -12.02 -17.22 12.66
C ASP A 164 -10.55 -17.12 13.07
N LYS A 165 -9.67 -16.76 12.12
CA LYS A 165 -8.26 -16.54 12.42
C LYS A 165 -8.01 -15.24 13.17
N MET A 166 -8.70 -14.15 12.84
CA MET A 166 -8.59 -12.88 13.57
C MET A 166 -9.11 -12.99 15.01
N ASP A 167 -10.18 -13.76 15.24
CA ASP A 167 -10.76 -13.99 16.58
C ASP A 167 -9.80 -14.70 17.56
N LEU A 168 -8.71 -15.28 17.05
CA LEU A 168 -7.65 -15.93 17.85
C LEU A 168 -6.48 -14.99 18.19
N LEU A 169 -6.52 -13.74 17.73
CA LEU A 169 -5.44 -12.76 17.88
C LEU A 169 -5.91 -11.55 18.68
N ASP A 170 -4.98 -10.84 19.31
CA ASP A 170 -5.24 -9.59 20.03
C ASP A 170 -4.16 -8.52 19.77
N GLY A 171 -4.45 -7.29 20.20
CA GLY A 171 -3.53 -6.16 20.16
C GLY A 171 -2.80 -5.99 18.82
N ASP A 172 -1.47 -5.84 18.90
CA ASP A 172 -0.60 -5.62 17.75
C ASP A 172 -0.58 -6.79 16.75
N GLU A 173 -0.80 -8.02 17.22
CA GLU A 173 -0.82 -9.21 16.37
C GLU A 173 -2.07 -9.21 15.50
N LEU A 174 -3.24 -8.93 16.09
CA LEU A 174 -4.50 -8.75 15.36
C LEU A 174 -4.37 -7.63 14.33
N GLN A 175 -3.91 -6.45 14.77
CA GLN A 175 -3.75 -5.27 13.93
C GLN A 175 -2.83 -5.57 12.73
N SER A 176 -1.68 -6.18 12.99
CA SER A 176 -0.72 -6.52 11.94
C SER A 176 -1.27 -7.56 10.97
N TYR A 177 -1.94 -8.61 11.48
CA TYR A 177 -2.52 -9.65 10.65
C TYR A 177 -3.62 -9.10 9.74
N ALA A 178 -4.51 -8.27 10.29
CA ALA A 178 -5.63 -7.69 9.56
C ALA A 178 -5.15 -6.72 8.46
N ARG A 179 -4.27 -5.77 8.80
CA ARG A 179 -3.60 -4.85 7.85
C ARG A 179 -2.94 -5.61 6.70
N ASP A 180 -2.08 -6.57 7.04
CA ASP A 180 -1.30 -7.30 6.05
C ASP A 180 -2.20 -8.14 5.14
N THR A 181 -3.25 -8.73 5.71
CA THR A 181 -4.24 -9.52 4.98
C THR A 181 -5.05 -8.64 4.03
N PHE A 182 -5.51 -7.48 4.50
CA PHE A 182 -6.21 -6.49 3.67
C PHE A 182 -5.39 -6.11 2.44
N TYR A 183 -4.13 -5.70 2.63
CA TYR A 183 -3.27 -5.34 1.50
C TYR A 183 -2.95 -6.54 0.58
N LYS A 184 -2.76 -7.74 1.13
CA LYS A 184 -2.57 -8.97 0.33
C LYS A 184 -3.79 -9.26 -0.55
N LEU A 185 -5.01 -9.04 -0.03
CA LEU A 185 -6.24 -9.23 -0.78
C LEU A 185 -6.38 -8.20 -1.90
N LEU A 186 -6.12 -6.91 -1.63
CA LEU A 186 -6.11 -5.86 -2.66
C LEU A 186 -5.13 -6.16 -3.79
N LYS A 187 -3.96 -6.71 -3.49
CA LYS A 187 -3.00 -7.15 -4.51
C LYS A 187 -3.49 -8.31 -5.36
N LYS A 188 -4.28 -9.21 -4.77
CA LYS A 188 -4.80 -10.41 -5.43
C LYS A 188 -6.03 -10.09 -6.27
N TYR A 189 -6.90 -9.23 -5.75
CA TYR A 189 -8.15 -8.78 -6.31
C TYR A 189 -8.05 -7.28 -6.58
N ASP A 190 -7.12 -6.91 -7.47
CA ASP A 190 -6.78 -5.53 -7.78
C ASP A 190 -7.92 -4.76 -8.46
N ASN A 191 -8.92 -5.46 -8.98
CA ASN A 191 -10.16 -4.85 -9.45
C ASN A 191 -11.04 -4.30 -8.32
N ALA A 192 -10.75 -4.63 -7.06
CA ALA A 192 -11.36 -3.98 -5.90
C ALA A 192 -10.85 -2.53 -5.70
N ILE A 193 -9.70 -2.16 -6.28
CA ILE A 193 -9.15 -0.80 -6.20
C ILE A 193 -9.95 0.09 -7.15
N ARG A 194 -10.59 1.14 -6.60
CA ARG A 194 -11.34 2.12 -7.39
C ARG A 194 -10.40 3.12 -8.03
N HIS A 195 -10.83 3.74 -9.11
CA HIS A 195 -10.04 4.77 -9.78
C HIS A 195 -10.79 6.08 -9.88
N GLU A 196 -10.06 7.15 -9.63
CA GLU A 196 -10.52 8.52 -9.83
C GLU A 196 -10.09 9.05 -11.20
N GLY A 197 -11.00 9.77 -11.87
CA GLY A 197 -10.76 10.38 -13.17
C GLY A 197 -10.94 9.46 -14.37
N TRP A 198 -10.73 10.00 -15.58
CA TRP A 198 -10.79 9.22 -16.81
C TRP A 198 -9.54 8.34 -16.90
N ARG A 199 -9.71 7.01 -16.84
CA ARG A 199 -8.69 6.09 -17.38
C ARG A 199 -8.72 6.21 -18.89
N GLU A 200 -8.13 7.27 -19.43
CA GLU A 200 -8.08 7.52 -20.87
C GLU A 200 -7.49 6.31 -21.62
N GLY A 201 -8.35 5.60 -22.35
CA GLY A 201 -7.96 4.87 -23.55
C GLY A 201 -7.01 3.66 -23.40
N ARG A 202 -7.01 2.93 -22.29
CA ARG A 202 -6.21 1.67 -22.22
C ARG A 202 -7.01 0.43 -21.81
N ASN A 203 -6.85 -0.58 -22.66
CA ASN A 203 -7.21 -1.99 -22.50
C ASN A 203 -6.72 -2.58 -21.16
N LYS A 204 -7.05 -3.86 -20.89
CA LYS A 204 -6.51 -4.68 -19.78
C LYS A 204 -5.10 -4.22 -19.36
N ILE A 205 -4.99 -3.63 -18.16
CA ILE A 205 -3.72 -3.13 -17.65
C ILE A 205 -2.70 -4.27 -17.62
N PRO A 206 -1.49 -4.08 -18.16
CA PRO A 206 -0.46 -5.10 -18.10
C PRO A 206 -0.12 -5.42 -16.64
N LYS A 207 -0.05 -6.72 -16.33
CA LYS A 207 0.39 -7.21 -15.02
C LYS A 207 1.73 -7.92 -15.16
N PRO A 208 2.56 -7.98 -14.09
CA PRO A 208 3.75 -8.82 -14.10
C PRO A 208 3.35 -10.29 -14.31
N VAL A 209 4.00 -10.96 -15.25
CA VAL A 209 3.74 -12.38 -15.51
C VAL A 209 4.29 -13.20 -14.34
N LYS A 210 3.46 -14.07 -13.74
CA LYS A 210 3.91 -14.97 -12.68
C LYS A 210 4.99 -15.91 -13.22
N GLN A 211 6.23 -15.68 -12.84
CA GLN A 211 7.33 -16.60 -13.16
C GLN A 211 7.11 -17.91 -12.38
N LYS A 212 6.95 -19.04 -13.09
CA LYS A 212 6.91 -20.35 -12.44
C LYS A 212 8.23 -20.55 -11.70
N LYS A 213 8.20 -20.72 -10.37
CA LYS A 213 9.39 -21.13 -9.60
C LYS A 213 9.84 -22.47 -10.19
N LYS A 214 11.01 -22.52 -10.83
CA LYS A 214 11.67 -23.80 -11.12
C LYS A 214 11.92 -24.47 -9.76
N LYS A 215 11.33 -25.65 -9.53
CA LYS A 215 11.77 -26.52 -8.44
C LYS A 215 13.28 -26.70 -8.62
N LYS A 216 14.07 -26.31 -7.63
CA LYS A 216 15.45 -26.78 -7.52
C LYS A 216 15.32 -28.26 -7.20
N ASP A 217 15.56 -29.11 -8.19
CA ASP A 217 15.77 -30.52 -7.91
C ASP A 217 17.06 -30.61 -7.08
N GLU A 218 16.92 -30.88 -5.79
CA GLU A 218 18.02 -31.32 -4.94
C GLU A 218 18.54 -32.64 -5.50
N LYS A 219 19.60 -32.55 -6.31
CA LYS A 219 20.40 -33.72 -6.64
C LYS A 219 21.16 -34.12 -5.37
N LYS A 220 20.50 -34.96 -4.57
CA LYS A 220 21.11 -35.78 -3.52
C LYS A 220 22.20 -36.62 -4.18
N LEU A 221 23.47 -36.25 -3.96
CA LEU A 221 24.60 -37.14 -4.17
C LEU A 221 24.92 -37.73 -2.79
N GLU A 222 24.43 -38.94 -2.56
CA GLU A 222 25.00 -39.86 -1.57
C GLU A 222 25.92 -40.83 -2.31
N LEU A 223 27.02 -41.16 -1.63
CA LEU A 223 28.18 -42.01 -1.97
C LEU A 223 29.32 -41.32 -2.73
#